data_AF-A0A8T5SX05-F1
#
_entry.id   AF-A0A8T5SX05-F1
#
_cell.length_a   1.000
_cell.length_b   1.000
_cell.length_c   1.000
_cell.angle_alpha   90.00
_cell.angle_beta   90.00
_cell.angle_gamma   90.00
#
_symmetry.space_group_name_H-M   'P 1'
#
loop_
_entity.id
_entity.type
_entity.pdbx_description
1 polymer ?
#
loop_
_entity_poly.entity_id
_entity_poly.type
_entity_poly.pdbx_seq_one_letter_code
_entity_poly.pdbx_strand_id
1 'polypeptide(L)' 'MTIGWNGDVILCCNDVDGEFILGNLSDQSISEIWNSKRLLAIKRIHKQKQFERIPICHTCDM' A
#
# COMPACT_ATOMS: atom_id res chain seq x y z
N MET A 1 -1.01 2.94 4.64
CA MET A 1 -1.24 3.77 3.45
C MET A 1 -0.81 5.18 3.79
N THR A 2 0.02 5.76 2.94
CA THR A 2 0.57 7.11 3.11
C THR A 2 0.38 7.87 1.81
N ILE A 3 0.20 9.18 1.88
CA ILE A 3 0.01 10.04 0.71
C ILE A 3 1.30 10.84 0.52
N GLY A 4 1.93 10.68 -0.64
CA GLY A 4 3.09 11.45 -1.06
C GLY A 4 2.72 12.87 -1.47
N TRP A 5 3.72 13.76 -1.48
CA TRP A 5 3.53 15.18 -1.81
C TRP A 5 3.00 15.41 -3.22
N ASN A 6 3.26 14.48 -4.14
CA ASN A 6 2.81 14.50 -5.55
C ASN A 6 1.42 13.85 -5.76
N GLY A 7 0.74 13.47 -4.67
CA GLY A 7 -0.56 12.80 -4.73
C GLY A 7 -0.50 11.28 -4.91
N ASP A 8 0.69 10.67 -5.01
CA ASP A 8 0.80 9.22 -5.02
C ASP A 8 0.40 8.64 -3.66
N VAL A 9 -0.37 7.57 -3.69
CA VAL A 9 -0.79 6.85 -2.49
C VAL A 9 0.00 5.57 -2.42
N ILE A 10 0.88 5.45 -1.42
CA ILE A 10 1.79 4.31 -1.22
C ILE A 10 1.29 3.38 -0.11
N LEU A 11 1.84 2.16 -0.07
CA LEU A 11 1.30 1.09 0.76
C LEU A 11 1.39 1.37 2.27
N CYS A 12 2.54 1.83 2.73
CA CYS A 12 2.87 2.01 4.15
C CYS A 12 3.80 3.21 4.35
N CYS A 13 4.01 3.66 5.58
CA CYS A 13 5.03 4.67 5.90
C CYS A 13 6.47 4.18 5.64
N ASN A 14 6.70 2.87 5.63
CA ASN A 14 8.01 2.29 5.31
C ASN A 14 8.29 2.16 3.80
N ASP A 15 7.29 2.41 2.95
CA ASP A 15 7.39 2.37 1.48
C ASP A 15 7.87 3.72 0.92
N VAL A 16 8.95 4.26 1.49
CA VAL A 16 9.43 5.63 1.22
C VAL A 16 9.91 5.81 -0.21
N ASP A 17 10.44 4.74 -0.82
CA ASP A 17 10.87 4.73 -2.21
C ASP A 17 9.68 4.60 -3.19
N GLY A 18 8.47 4.40 -2.67
CA GLY A 18 7.25 4.29 -3.47
C GLY A 18 7.23 3.05 -4.35
N GLU A 19 7.78 1.93 -3.89
CA GLU A 19 7.78 0.68 -4.64
C GLU A 19 6.36 0.12 -4.81
N PHE A 20 5.45 0.42 -3.87
CA PHE A 20 4.05 -0.01 -3.90
C PHE A 20 3.07 1.16 -4.00
N ILE A 21 3.06 1.85 -5.15
CA ILE A 21 2.01 2.83 -5.51
C ILE A 21 0.66 2.11 -5.68
N LEU A 22 -0.33 2.51 -4.88
CA LEU A 22 -1.71 2.01 -4.89
C LEU A 22 -2.63 2.81 -5.81
N GLY A 23 -2.28 4.06 -6.12
CA GLY A 23 -3.01 4.97 -7.00
C GLY A 23 -2.53 6.42 -6.83
N ASN A 24 -3.08 7.36 -7.59
CA ASN A 24 -2.80 8.80 -7.47
C ASN A 24 -4.11 9.57 -7.24
N LEU A 25 -4.07 10.57 -6.35
CA LEU A 25 -5.23 11.37 -5.98
C LEU A 25 -5.75 12.31 -7.07
N SER A 26 -4.97 12.51 -8.15
CA SER A 26 -5.40 13.25 -9.34
C SER A 26 -6.39 12.44 -10.19
N ASP A 27 -6.32 11.10 -10.11
CA ASP A 27 -7.11 10.18 -10.94
C ASP A 27 -8.23 9.49 -10.16
N GLN A 28 -8.03 9.24 -8.86
CA GLN A 28 -8.93 8.45 -8.03
C GLN A 28 -9.12 9.08 -6.65
N SER A 29 -10.32 8.97 -6.11
CA SER A 29 -10.57 9.36 -4.72
C SER A 29 -9.85 8.42 -3.75
N ILE A 30 -9.53 8.92 -2.55
CA ILE A 30 -8.97 8.12 -1.46
C ILE A 30 -9.83 6.87 -1.18
N SER A 31 -11.15 7.00 -1.25
CA SER A 31 -12.08 5.88 -1.00
C SER A 31 -11.95 4.78 -2.05
N GLU A 32 -11.80 5.13 -3.32
CA GLU A 32 -11.59 4.16 -4.40
C GLU A 32 -10.27 3.42 -4.25
N ILE A 33 -9.18 4.14 -3.91
CA ILE A 33 -7.87 3.53 -3.66
C ILE A 33 -7.94 2.63 -2.43
N TRP A 34 -8.59 3.08 -1.35
CA TRP A 34 -8.71 2.34 -0.09
C TRP A 34 -9.46 1.02 -0.23
N ASN A 35 -10.48 1.01 -1.10
CA ASN A 35 -11.32 -0.15 -1.40
C ASN A 35 -10.88 -0.89 -2.67
N SER A 36 -9.73 -0.55 -3.24
CA SER A 36 -9.19 -1.23 -4.41
C SER A 36 -8.94 -2.71 -4.12
N LYS A 37 -9.17 -3.56 -5.13
CA LYS A 37 -8.91 -5.01 -5.04
C LYS A 37 -7.46 -5.28 -4.60
N ARG A 38 -6.52 -4.46 -5.06
CA ARG A 38 -5.09 -4.55 -4.71
C ARG A 38 -4.87 -4.34 -3.21
N LEU A 39 -5.35 -3.24 -2.64
CA LEU A 39 -5.16 -2.96 -1.21
C LEU A 39 -5.94 -3.95 -0.34
N LEU A 40 -7.14 -4.37 -0.75
CA LEU A 40 -7.91 -5.40 -0.04
C LEU A 40 -7.18 -6.75 0.00
N ALA A 41 -6.52 -7.16 -1.08
CA ALA A 41 -5.71 -8.37 -1.11
C ALA A 41 -4.51 -8.26 -0.15
N ILE A 42 -3.82 -7.12 -0.15
CA ILE A 42 -2.68 -6.86 0.74
C ILE A 42 -3.12 -6.87 2.22
N LYS A 43 -4.24 -6.23 2.55
CA LYS A 43 -4.84 -6.26 3.89
C LYS A 43 -5.16 -7.68 4.34
N ARG A 44 -5.67 -8.53 3.44
CA ARG A 44 -5.94 -9.95 3.74
C ARG A 44 -4.66 -10.72 4.02
N ILE A 45 -3.62 -10.55 3.21
CA ILE A 45 -2.30 -11.16 3.40
C ILE A 45 -1.70 -10.76 4.76
N HIS A 46 -1.71 -9.46 5.08
CA HIS A 46 -1.24 -8.95 6.38
C HIS A 46 -2.04 -9.53 7.54
N LYS A 47 -3.37 -9.57 7.44
CA LYS A 47 -4.23 -10.15 8.48
C LYS A 47 -3.94 -11.64 8.72
N GLN A 48 -3.47 -12.35 7.71
CA GLN A 48 -3.07 -13.75 7.78
C GLN A 48 -1.61 -13.96 8.18
N LYS A 49 -0.85 -12.88 8.48
CA LYS A 49 0.58 -12.90 8.79
C LYS A 49 1.46 -13.53 7.69
N GLN A 50 1.00 -13.47 6.44
CA GLN A 50 1.72 -14.00 5.28
C GLN A 50 2.63 -12.93 4.67
N PHE A 51 3.46 -12.28 5.49
CA PHE A 51 4.25 -11.11 5.11
C PHE A 51 5.24 -11.39 3.99
N GLU A 52 5.76 -12.62 3.93
CA GLU A 52 6.65 -13.12 2.87
C GLU A 52 6.06 -13.02 1.46
N ARG A 53 4.72 -12.89 1.34
CA ARG A 53 4.04 -12.72 0.05
C ARG A 53 4.14 -11.30 -0.51
N ILE A 54 4.61 -10.34 0.29
CA ILE A 54 4.76 -8.95 -0.11
C ILE A 54 6.23 -8.58 0.11
N PRO A 55 7.01 -8.32 -0.95
CA PRO A 55 8.45 -8.08 -0.88
C PRO A 55 8.87 -7.11 0.23
N ILE A 56 8.26 -5.93 0.31
CA ILE A 56 8.60 -4.91 1.32
C ILE A 56 8.23 -5.31 2.75
N CYS A 57 7.30 -6.25 2.92
CA CYS A 57 6.87 -6.73 4.23
C CYS A 57 7.69 -7.91 4.72
N HIS A 58 8.39 -8.64 3.84
CA HIS A 58 9.15 -9.83 4.21
C HIS A 58 10.31 -9.51 5.17
N THR A 59 10.95 -8.36 5.00
CA THR A 59 12.08 -7.90 5.81
C THR A 59 11.72 -6.73 6.72
N CYS A 60 10.43 -6.42 6.86
CA CYS A 60 9.94 -5.33 7.70
C CYS A 60 10.01 -5.74 9.17
N ASP A 61 10.59 -4.88 10.00
CA ASP A 61 10.77 -5.06 11.45
C ASP A 61 9.73 -4.30 12.30
N MET A 62 8.77 -3.65 11.63
CA MET A 62 7.71 -2.83 12.21
C MET A 62 6.44 -3.63 12.54
#